data_AF-A0A381X0Z4-F1
#
_entry.id   AF-A0A381X0Z4-F1
#
_cell.length_a   1.000
_cell.length_b   1.000
_cell.length_c   1.000
_cell.angle_alpha   90.00
_cell.angle_beta   90.00
_cell.angle_gamma   90.00
#
_symmetry.space_group_name_H-M   'P 1'
#
loop_
_entity.id
_entity.type
_entity.pdbx_description
1 polymer ?
#
loop_
_entity_poly.entity_id
_entity_poly.type
_entity_poly.pdbx_seq_one_letter_code
_entity_poly.pdbx_strand_id
1 'polypeptide(L)' 'MQIIEKPWGKEEVIEINDKYMMKKLTMLKGHRCSLQLHNHKKETIYVLSGQLRITSGSDQDNLTG' A
#
# COMPACT_ATOMS: atom_id res chain seq x y z
N MET A 1 -7.03 -8.98 15.02
CA MET A 1 -6.24 -7.88 14.41
C MET A 1 -4.79 -8.32 14.36
N GLN A 2 -4.22 -8.47 13.17
CA GLN A 2 -2.84 -8.93 12.99
C GLN A 2 -1.96 -7.73 12.59
N ILE A 3 -0.88 -7.51 13.33
CA ILE A 3 0.14 -6.49 13.03
C ILE A 3 1.39 -7.19 12.51
N ILE A 4 1.93 -6.69 11.40
CA ILE A 4 3.12 -7.24 10.75
C ILE A 4 4.11 -6.10 10.57
N GLU A 5 5.26 -6.22 11.23
CA GLU A 5 6.38 -5.29 11.09
C GLU A 5 7.06 -5.47 9.73
N LYS A 6 7.43 -4.35 9.12
CA LYS A 6 8.03 -4.27 7.79
C LYS A 6 9.22 -3.31 7.79
N PRO A 7 10.17 -3.45 6.85
CA PRO A 7 11.29 -2.51 6.75
C PRO A 7 10.87 -1.05 6.50
N TRP A 8 9.63 -0.82 6.03
CA TRP A 8 9.07 0.51 5.77
C TRP A 8 8.14 1.02 6.88
N GLY A 9 7.94 0.26 7.96
CA GLY A 9 7.01 0.56 9.05
C GLY A 9 6.20 -0.66 9.45
N LYS A 10 4.87 -0.60 9.39
CA LYS A 10 4.01 -1.75 9.73
C LYS A 10 2.72 -1.79 8.94
N GLU A 11 2.18 -2.98 8.73
CA GLU A 11 0.81 -3.18 8.27
C GLU A 11 -0.05 -3.82 9.36
N GLU A 12 -1.28 -3.34 9.46
CA GLU A 12 -2.31 -3.87 10.33
C GLU A 12 -3.43 -4.40 9.45
N VAL A 13 -3.71 -5.69 9.53
CA VAL A 13 -4.86 -6.30 8.85
C VAL A 13 -6.11 -6.01 9.68
N ILE A 14 -6.98 -5.16 9.12
CA ILE A 14 -8.23 -4.74 9.75
C ILE A 14 -9.35 -5.74 9.44
N GLU A 15 -9.49 -6.09 8.16
CA GLU A 15 -10.60 -6.92 7.67
C GLU A 15 -10.12 -7.80 6.52
N ILE A 16 -10.58 -9.05 6.50
CA ILE A 16 -10.44 -9.97 5.37
C ILE A 16 -11.79 -10.66 5.19
N ASN A 17 -12.36 -10.52 4.00
CA ASN A 17 -13.55 -11.25 3.59
C ASN A 17 -13.48 -11.60 2.10
N ASP A 18 -14.54 -12.21 1.58
CA ASP A 18 -14.61 -12.71 0.21
C ASP A 18 -14.50 -11.62 -0.86
N LYS A 19 -14.68 -10.34 -0.50
CA LYS A 19 -14.68 -9.22 -1.44
C LYS A 19 -13.41 -8.39 -1.38
N TYR A 20 -12.85 -8.17 -0.19
CA TYR A 20 -11.69 -7.31 -0.03
C TYR A 20 -10.87 -7.63 1.22
N MET A 21 -9.65 -7.08 1.23
CA MET A 21 -8.79 -7.00 2.39
C MET A 21 -8.53 -5.53 2.71
N MET A 22 -8.85 -5.12 3.93
CA MET A 22 -8.53 -3.78 4.42
C MET A 22 -7.28 -3.84 5.29
N LYS A 23 -6.30 -2.99 4.95
CA LYS A 23 -5.09 -2.83 5.75
C LYS A 23 -4.90 -1.37 6.13
N LYS A 24 -4.39 -1.14 7.33
CA LYS A 24 -3.86 0.16 7.75
C LYS A 24 -2.35 0.08 7.75
N LEU A 25 -1.72 0.92 6.95
CA LEU A 25 -0.27 0.99 6.83
C LEU A 25 0.23 2.20 7.61
N THR A 26 1.26 1.98 8.43
CA THR A 26 2.08 3.06 8.98
C THR A 26 3.40 3.03 8.23
N MET A 27 3.70 4.10 7.49
CA MET A 27 4.94 4.21 6.72
C MET A 27 5.88 5.22 7.37
N LEU A 28 7.14 4.82 7.56
CA LEU A 28 8.20 5.70 8.05
C LEU A 28 8.72 6.60 6.93
N LYS A 29 9.11 7.83 7.28
CA LYS A 29 9.62 8.82 6.33
C LYS A 29 10.85 8.28 5.57
N GLY A 30 10.84 8.42 4.25
CA GLY A 30 11.95 7.97 3.40
C GLY A 30 11.88 6.50 2.98
N HIS A 31 10.86 5.76 3.42
CA HIS A 31 10.64 4.37 3.02
C HIS A 31 9.57 4.24 1.94
N ARG A 32 9.55 3.09 1.28
CA ARG A 32 8.56 2.73 0.26
C ARG A 32 8.24 1.24 0.27
N CYS A 33 7.07 0.89 -0.27
CA CYS A 33 6.76 -0.48 -0.66
C CYS A 33 7.47 -0.85 -1.96
N SER A 34 7.58 -2.15 -2.24
CA SER A 34 7.93 -2.64 -3.58
C SER A 34 6.83 -2.26 -4.58
N LEU A 35 7.20 -2.15 -5.87
CA LEU A 35 6.21 -1.98 -6.94
C LEU A 35 5.21 -3.14 -6.92
N GLN A 36 3.94 -2.83 -7.18
CA GLN A 36 2.86 -3.80 -7.22
C GLN A 36 2.17 -3.77 -8.58
N LEU A 37 2.11 -4.92 -9.24
CA LEU A 37 1.33 -5.12 -10.45
C LEU A 37 0.00 -5.79 -10.10
N HIS A 38 -1.10 -5.33 -10.71
CA HIS A 38 -2.43 -5.85 -10.45
C HIS A 38 -3.15 -6.17 -11.76
N ASN A 39 -3.37 -7.46 -12.05
CA ASN A 39 -4.14 -7.89 -13.23
C ASN A 39 -5.66 -7.85 -12.99
N HIS A 40 -6.10 -8.17 -11.77
CA HIS A 40 -7.52 -8.31 -11.42
C HIS A 40 -7.91 -7.59 -10.12
N LYS A 41 -6.94 -6.92 -9.48
CA LYS A 41 -7.14 -6.26 -8.19
C LYS A 41 -7.28 -4.76 -8.39
N LYS A 42 -8.30 -4.17 -7.76
CA LYS A 42 -8.39 -2.73 -7.57
C LYS A 42 -7.86 -2.39 -6.19
N GLU A 43 -6.99 -1.39 -6.10
CA GLU A 43 -6.48 -0.87 -4.85
C GLU A 43 -6.96 0.57 -4.64
N THR A 44 -7.41 0.87 -3.44
CA THR A 44 -7.82 2.21 -3.02
C THR A 44 -6.98 2.62 -1.84
N ILE A 45 -6.35 3.79 -1.93
CA ILE A 45 -5.48 4.33 -0.89
C ILE A 45 -6.14 5.58 -0.32
N TYR A 46 -6.23 5.67 1.00
CA TYR A 46 -6.71 6.84 1.72
C TYR A 46 -5.68 7.27 2.77
N VAL A 47 -5.22 8.52 2.68
CA VAL A 47 -4.21 9.06 3.61
C VAL A 47 -4.92 9.58 4.85
N LEU A 48 -4.73 8.89 5.98
CA LEU A 48 -5.27 9.32 7.28
C LEU A 48 -4.52 10.53 7.85
N SER A 49 -3.19 10.56 7.68
CA SER A 49 -2.33 11.66 8.13
C SER A 49 -0.99 11.68 7.38
N GLY A 50 -0.36 12.86 7.32
CA GLY A 50 0.92 13.06 6.62
C GLY A 50 0.77 13.28 5.11
N GLN A 51 1.85 13.00 4.38
CA GLN A 51 1.90 13.12 2.92
C GLN A 51 2.43 11.81 2.35
N LEU A 52 1.76 11.31 1.30
CA LEU A 52 2.15 10.11 0.58
C LEU A 52 2.44 10.47 -0.87
N ARG A 53 3.63 10.10 -1.35
CA ARG A 53 3.93 10.14 -2.78
C ARG A 53 3.53 8.80 -3.39
N ILE A 54 2.67 8.84 -4.40
CA ILE A 54 2.25 7.65 -5.15
C ILE A 54 2.93 7.69 -6.49
N THR A 55 3.58 6.58 -6.85
CA THR A 55 4.13 6.37 -8.19
C THR A 55 3.33 5.26 -8.86
N SER A 56 2.79 5.52 -10.05
CA SER A 56 1.92 4.57 -10.79
C SER A 56 2.12 4.66 -12.29
N GLY A 57 1.80 3.59 -13.01
CA GLY A 57 2.02 3.44 -14.43
C GLY A 57 1.48 2.11 -14.95
N SER A 58 1.53 1.91 -16.26
CA SER A 58 1.13 0.63 -16.90
C SER A 58 2.10 -0.52 -16.60
N ASP A 59 3.37 -0.17 -16.41
CA ASP A 59 4.48 -1.09 -16.21
C ASP A 59 5.64 -0.35 -15.52
N GLN A 60 6.75 -1.05 -15.27
CA GLN A 60 7.91 -0.53 -14.54
C GLN A 60 8.63 0.59 -15.28
N ASP A 61 8.60 0.62 -16.61
CA ASP A 61 9.30 1.61 -17.43
C ASP A 61 8.45 2.89 -17.61
N ASN A 62 7.13 2.79 -17.41
CA ASN A 62 6.16 3.87 -17.59
C ASN A 62 5.58 4.42 -16.27
N LEU A 63 6.39 4.48 -15.21
CA LEU A 63 5.99 4.98 -13.89
C LEU A 63 6.05 6.52 -13.76
N THR A 64 5.04 7.12 -13.14
CA THR A 64 4.95 8.56 -12.87
C THR A 64 4.48 8.84 -11.44
N GLY A 65 4.94 9.94 -10.82
CA GLY A 65 4.46 10.37 -9.50
C GLY A 65 5.19 11.54 -8.89
#